data_AF-A0A386PS16-F1
#
_entry.id   AF-A0A386PS16-F1
#
_cell.length_a   1.000
_cell.length_b   1.000
_cell.length_c   1.000
_cell.angle_alpha   90.00
_cell.angle_beta   90.00
_cell.angle_gamma   90.00
#
_symmetry.space_group_name_H-M   'P 1'
#
loop_
_entity.id
_entity.type
_entity.pdbx_description
1 polymer ?
#
loop_
_entity_poly.entity_id
_entity_poly.type
_entity_poly.pdbx_seq_one_letter_code
_entity_poly.pdbx_strand_id
1 'polypeptide(L)' 'MAVIALDLDEQDEKLIKNYAKSKNISVSAFLRSVAVEKIEDDLDDRLYEKAVRESKNNDHDISLEALHREMEAYCC' A
#
# COMPACT_ATOMS: atom_id res chain seq x y z
N MET A 1 13.91 -19.19 -1.31
CA MET A 1 12.44 -19.16 -1.16
C MET A 1 12.16 -19.27 0.33
N ALA A 2 11.54 -18.26 0.94
CA ALA A 2 11.20 -18.31 2.37
C ALA A 2 9.78 -18.86 2.54
N VAL A 3 9.56 -19.66 3.58
CA VAL A 3 8.26 -20.25 3.93
C VAL A 3 7.86 -19.72 5.29
N ILE A 4 6.61 -19.27 5.41
CA ILE A 4 6.00 -18.84 6.66
C ILE A 4 4.96 -19.89 7.01
N ALA A 5 5.13 -20.53 8.17
CA ALA A 5 4.13 -21.42 8.75
C ALA A 5 3.23 -20.61 9.67
N LEU A 6 1.92 -20.87 9.59
CA LEU A 6 0.90 -20.25 10.42
C LEU A 6 0.16 -21.36 11.15
N ASP A 7 0.00 -21.21 12.45
CA ASP A 7 -0.88 -22.06 13.24
C ASP A 7 -2.27 -21.44 13.23
N LEU A 8 -3.26 -22.24 12.85
CA LEU A 8 -4.65 -21.83 12.66
C LEU A 8 -5.55 -22.93 13.23
N ASP A 9 -6.66 -22.53 13.85
CA ASP A 9 -7.70 -23.49 14.16
C ASP A 9 -8.45 -23.94 12.90
N GLU A 10 -9.24 -25.01 13.04
CA GLU A 10 -9.97 -25.61 11.92
C GLU A 10 -10.99 -24.64 11.28
N GLN A 11 -11.58 -23.74 12.09
CA GLN A 11 -12.59 -22.80 11.62
C GLN A 11 -11.96 -21.71 10.76
N ASP A 12 -10.88 -21.10 11.25
CA ASP A 12 -10.12 -20.06 10.57
C ASP A 12 -9.48 -20.60 9.30
N GLU A 13 -8.87 -21.79 9.35
CA GLU A 13 -8.28 -22.43 8.18
C GLU A 13 -9.33 -22.61 7.06
N LYS A 14 -10.51 -23.10 7.41
CA LYS A 14 -11.61 -23.33 6.46
C LYS A 14 -12.14 -22.02 5.90
N LEU A 15 -12.29 -21.00 6.74
CA LEU A 15 -12.74 -19.67 6.32
C LEU A 15 -11.78 -19.06 5.31
N ILE A 16 -10.49 -19.02 5.63
CA ILE A 16 -9.43 -18.45 4.78
C ILE A 16 -9.35 -19.19 3.44
N LYS A 17 -9.36 -20.53 3.46
CA LYS A 17 -9.34 -21.35 2.24
C LYS A 17 -10.54 -21.08 1.34
N ASN A 18 -11.74 -21.00 1.91
CA ASN A 18 -12.96 -20.74 1.15
C ASN A 18 -12.96 -19.33 0.55
N TYR A 19 -12.49 -18.33 1.30
CA TYR A 19 -12.35 -16.97 0.80
C TYR A 19 -11.40 -16.90 -0.40
N ALA A 20 -10.17 -17.43 -0.26
CA ALA A 20 -9.19 -17.44 -1.33
C ALA A 20 -9.73 -18.17 -2.58
N LYS A 21 -10.41 -19.29 -2.39
CA LYS A 21 -11.09 -20.03 -3.47
C LYS A 21 -12.18 -19.21 -4.15
N SER A 22 -13.00 -18.47 -3.40
CA SER A 22 -14.06 -17.61 -3.96
C SER A 22 -13.51 -16.46 -4.82
N LYS A 23 -12.27 -16.04 -4.54
CA LYS A 23 -11.54 -15.01 -5.30
C LYS A 23 -10.64 -15.59 -6.39
N ASN A 24 -10.62 -16.91 -6.56
CA ASN A 24 -9.76 -17.62 -7.50
C ASN A 24 -8.25 -17.29 -7.33
N ILE A 25 -7.82 -17.14 -6.07
CA ILE A 25 -6.42 -16.91 -5.69
C ILE A 25 -5.92 -17.99 -4.74
N SER A 26 -4.60 -18.17 -4.64
CA SER A 26 -4.04 -19.07 -3.63
C SER A 26 -4.12 -18.45 -2.23
N VAL A 27 -4.16 -19.31 -1.20
CA VAL A 27 -4.07 -18.86 0.21
C VAL A 27 -2.79 -18.07 0.46
N SER A 28 -1.66 -18.49 -0.13
CA SER A 28 -0.38 -17.78 -0.01
C SER A 28 -0.38 -16.41 -0.67
N ALA A 29 -1.10 -16.23 -1.79
CA ALA A 29 -1.25 -14.94 -2.44
C ALA A 29 -2.13 -14.01 -1.60
N PHE A 30 -3.25 -14.53 -1.08
CA PHE A 30 -4.14 -13.80 -0.20
C PHE A 30 -3.45 -13.34 1.09
N LEU A 31 -2.78 -14.24 1.81
CA LEU A 31 -2.11 -13.88 3.05
C LEU A 31 -0.95 -12.90 2.83
N ARG A 32 -0.27 -13.00 1.68
CA ARG A 32 0.75 -12.03 1.29
C ARG A 32 0.13 -10.64 1.05
N SER A 33 -0.98 -10.54 0.32
CA SER A 33 -1.61 -9.24 0.05
C SER A 33 -2.08 -8.59 1.35
N VAL A 34 -2.75 -9.35 2.21
CA VAL A 34 -3.22 -8.86 3.52
C VAL A 34 -2.05 -8.36 4.38
N ALA A 35 -0.94 -9.10 4.43
CA ALA A 35 0.23 -8.67 5.19
C ALA A 35 0.84 -7.37 4.63
N VAL A 36 0.91 -7.23 3.31
CA VAL A 36 1.43 -6.02 2.65
C VAL A 36 0.50 -4.85 2.88
N GLU A 37 -0.81 -5.01 2.63
CA GLU A 37 -1.83 -3.97 2.86
C GLU A 37 -1.78 -3.47 4.31
N LYS A 38 -1.66 -4.38 5.29
CA LYS A 38 -1.58 -3.96 6.69
C LYS A 38 -0.32 -3.16 7.01
N ILE A 39 0.81 -3.50 6.38
CA ILE A 39 2.07 -2.76 6.54
C ILE A 39 1.95 -1.38 5.87
N GLU A 40 1.33 -1.29 4.70
CA GLU A 40 1.10 -0.04 3.98
C GLU A 40 0.18 0.89 4.79
N ASP A 41 -0.94 0.39 5.30
CA ASP A 41 -1.86 1.16 6.16
C ASP A 41 -1.12 1.78 7.37
N ASP A 42 -0.21 1.02 8.01
CA ASP A 42 0.55 1.49 9.17
C ASP A 42 1.65 2.50 8.80
N LEU A 43 2.11 2.49 7.53
CA LEU A 43 3.14 3.40 7.02
C LEU A 43 2.56 4.68 6.43
N ASP A 44 1.40 4.61 5.80
CA ASP A 44 0.76 5.71 5.06
C ASP A 44 0.57 6.94 5.94
N ASP A 45 0.03 6.78 7.16
CA ASP A 45 -0.16 7.89 8.10
C ASP A 45 1.17 8.59 8.43
N ARG A 46 2.23 7.81 8.65
CA ARG A 46 3.55 8.34 9.02
C ARG A 46 4.21 9.05 7.85
N LEU A 47 4.05 8.52 6.64
CA LEU A 47 4.56 9.12 5.41
C LEU A 47 3.83 10.42 5.11
N TYR A 48 2.50 10.44 5.27
CA TYR A 48 1.70 11.64 5.10
C TYR A 48 2.13 12.75 6.08
N GLU A 49 2.23 12.47 7.38
CA GLU A 49 2.65 13.46 8.37
C GLU A 49 4.06 14.01 8.08
N LYS A 50 4.96 13.13 7.64
CA LYS A 50 6.32 13.52 7.25
C LYS A 50 6.27 14.45 6.03
N ALA A 51 5.54 14.09 4.97
CA ALA A 51 5.41 14.89 3.77
C ALA A 51 4.83 16.28 4.07
N VAL A 52 3.78 16.36 4.90
CA VAL A 52 3.19 17.65 5.32
C VAL A 52 4.19 18.50 6.11
N ARG A 53 5.01 17.88 6.97
CA ARG A 53 6.04 18.61 7.74
C ARG A 53 7.16 19.12 6.85
N GLU A 54 7.62 18.30 5.90
CA GLU A 54 8.65 18.67 4.94
C GLU A 54 8.14 19.79 4.02
N SER A 55 6.91 19.67 3.50
CA SER A 55 6.25 20.70 2.69
C SER A 55 6.18 22.06 3.38
N LYS A 56 5.78 22.09 4.65
CA LYS A 56 5.72 23.35 5.44
C LYS A 56 7.09 24.00 5.65
N ASN A 57 8.17 23.23 5.56
CA ASN A 57 9.53 23.69 5.83
C ASN A 57 10.38 23.82 4.55
N ASN A 58 9.82 23.54 3.38
CA ASN A 58 10.54 23.47 2.11
C ASN A 58 9.99 24.49 1.11
N ASP A 59 10.86 25.39 0.66
CA ASP A 59 10.52 26.50 -0.26
C ASP A 59 10.44 26.06 -1.73
N HIS A 60 10.62 24.76 -2.01
CA HIS A 60 10.65 24.18 -3.36
C HIS A 60 9.34 23.48 -3.76
N ASP A 61 8.33 23.48 -2.89
CA ASP A 61 7.01 22.96 -3.23
C ASP A 61 6.30 23.93 -4.19
N ILE A 62 6.03 23.46 -5.40
CA ILE A 62 5.29 24.22 -6.41
C ILE A 62 3.81 23.85 -6.38
N SER A 63 2.91 24.81 -6.66
CA SER A 63 1.48 24.51 -6.77
C SER A 63 1.20 23.61 -7.97
N LEU A 64 0.06 22.90 -7.94
CA LEU A 64 -0.37 22.06 -9.06
C LEU A 64 -0.44 22.85 -10.37
N GLU A 65 -0.88 24.11 -10.32
CA GLU A 65 -0.92 25.01 -11.47
C GLU A 65 0.46 25.42 -11.96
N ALA A 66 1.44 25.60 -11.07
CA ALA A 66 2.82 25.86 -11.44
C ALA A 66 3.44 24.64 -12.14
N LEU A 67 3.24 23.44 -11.58
CA LEU A 67 3.67 22.18 -12.21
C LEU A 67 3.04 21.99 -13.60
N HIS A 68 1.73 22.23 -13.72
CA HIS A 68 1.03 22.07 -15.01
C HIS A 68 1.59 23.02 -16.07
N ARG A 69 1.83 24.29 -15.72
CA ARG A 69 2.47 25.26 -16.61
C ARG A 69 3.87 24.83 -17.04
N GLU A 70 4.67 24.30 -16.13
CA GLU A 70 6.01 23.79 -16.47
C GLU A 70 5.92 22.58 -17.41
N MET A 71 5.03 21.63 -17.15
CA MET A 71 4.86 20.45 -18.00
C MET A 71 4.35 20.81 -19.42
N GLU A 72 3.42 21.76 -19.53
CA GLU A 72 2.95 22.28 -20.83
C GLU A 72 4.10 22.95 -21.61
N ALA A 73 4.95 23.72 -20.93
CA ALA A 73 6.13 24.34 -21.53
C ALA A 73 7.17 23.33 -22.05
N TYR A 74 7.28 22.15 -21.43
CA TYR A 74 8.17 21.07 -21.91
C TYR A 74 7.64 20.30 -23.12
N CYS A 75 6.32 20.31 -23.36
CA CYS A 75 5.68 19.60 -24.47
C CYS A 75 5.64 20.41 -25.79
N CYS A 76 6.28 21.58 -25.83
CA CYS A 76 6.38 22.44 -27.02
C CYS A 76 7.80 22.48 -27.60
#